data_AF-A0A3T0JUT8-F1
#
_entry.id   AF-A0A3T0JUT8-F1
#
_cell.length_a   1.000
_cell.length_b   1.000
_cell.length_c   1.000
_cell.angle_alpha   90.00
_cell.angle_beta   90.00
_cell.angle_gamma   90.00
#
_symmetry.space_group_name_H-M   'P 1'
#
loop_
_entity.id
_entity.type
_entity.pdbx_description
1 polymer ?
#
loop_
_entity_poly.entity_id
_entity_poly.type
_entity_poly.pdbx_seq_one_letter_code
_entity_poly.pdbx_strand_id
1 'polypeptide(L)'
;MKELKLALLVFITASTVAVVPYFFTMYAAGNVSVSSNNQDWGGFGSYIGGVIAPAASLLAGYLVYKSFASNAHQQKLLLARESISRLDSVLEKKLDAPFNNDCLGAEYCGQPLRVVIYALSNQEVATSEGVNKGILSLLHNIAIMTESIRYYIGLLGAHPSTENDNHWLGDLEKSYWIEKYSAICSRMVRIVGLSSFEEKLSTEQLRSFQMVLGGDNGL
;
A
#
# COMPACT_ATOMS: atom_id res chain seq x y z
N MET A 1 -10.93 4.56 15.98
CA MET A 1 -10.85 4.63 17.47
C MET A 1 -12.20 4.74 18.17
N LYS A 2 -13.21 5.45 17.64
CA LYS A 2 -14.54 5.61 18.30
C LYS A 2 -15.25 4.28 18.60
N GLU A 3 -15.26 3.36 17.63
CA GLU A 3 -15.87 2.01 17.79
C GLU A 3 -15.21 1.16 18.88
N LEU A 4 -13.88 1.25 19.02
CA LEU A 4 -13.15 0.55 20.08
C LEU A 4 -13.49 1.14 21.46
N LYS A 5 -13.54 2.48 21.56
CA LYS A 5 -13.95 3.16 22.78
C LYS A 5 -15.38 2.79 23.18
N LEU A 6 -16.28 2.68 22.21
CA LEU A 6 -17.67 2.24 22.42
C LEU A 6 -17.72 0.79 22.92
N ALA A 7 -17.03 -0.14 22.25
CA ALA A 7 -16.99 -1.55 22.66
C ALA A 7 -16.41 -1.73 24.08
N LEU A 8 -15.36 -0.98 24.41
CA LEU A 8 -14.76 -1.00 25.74
C LEU A 8 -15.67 -0.37 26.80
N LEU A 9 -16.38 0.71 26.46
CA LEU A 9 -17.38 1.33 27.34
C LEU A 9 -18.57 0.40 27.60
N VAL A 10 -19.05 -0.31 26.58
CA VAL A 10 -20.10 -1.34 26.73
C VAL A 10 -19.62 -2.45 27.66
N PHE A 11 -18.38 -2.93 27.50
CA PHE A 11 -17.80 -3.95 28.38
C PHE A 11 -17.66 -3.49 29.83
N ILE A 12 -17.16 -2.26 30.06
CA ILE A 12 -17.06 -1.67 31.40
C ILE A 12 -18.46 -1.53 32.02
N THR A 13 -19.44 -1.07 31.24
CA THR A 13 -20.82 -0.91 31.70
C THR A 13 -21.42 -2.26 32.07
N ALA A 14 -21.28 -3.28 31.24
CA ALA A 14 -21.73 -4.65 31.53
C ALA A 14 -21.06 -5.23 32.78
N SER A 15 -19.75 -5.00 32.94
CA SER A 15 -19.01 -5.42 34.14
C SER A 15 -19.51 -4.71 35.40
N THR A 16 -19.80 -3.41 35.30
CA THR A 16 -20.33 -2.61 36.41
C THR A 16 -21.75 -3.07 36.77
N VAL A 17 -22.62 -3.32 35.78
CA VAL A 17 -23.97 -3.86 35.98
C VAL A 17 -23.94 -5.29 36.53
N ALA A 18 -22.90 -6.07 36.29
CA ALA A 18 -22.77 -7.39 36.94
C ALA A 18 -22.32 -7.26 38.40
N VAL A 19 -21.34 -6.40 38.68
CA VAL A 19 -20.70 -6.29 39.99
C VAL A 19 -21.54 -5.49 41.00
N VAL A 20 -22.14 -4.37 40.58
CA VAL A 20 -22.85 -3.46 41.48
C VAL A 20 -24.10 -4.09 42.13
N PRO A 21 -24.98 -4.81 41.40
CA PRO A 21 -26.13 -5.48 42.00
C PRO A 21 -25.73 -6.57 42.97
N TYR A 22 -24.64 -7.30 42.71
CA TYR A 22 -24.13 -8.33 43.62
C TYR A 22 -23.71 -7.74 44.96
N PHE A 23 -22.95 -6.64 44.96
CA PHE A 23 -22.58 -5.95 46.20
C PHE A 23 -23.76 -5.24 46.85
N PHE A 24 -24.72 -4.75 46.07
CA PHE A 24 -25.94 -4.15 46.59
C PHE A 24 -26.82 -5.16 47.34
N THR A 25 -27.03 -6.36 46.79
CA THR A 25 -27.79 -7.43 47.47
C THR A 25 -27.08 -7.92 48.72
N MET A 26 -25.75 -8.04 48.68
CA MET A 26 -24.94 -8.37 49.85
C MET A 26 -25.13 -7.34 50.98
N TYR A 27 -25.07 -6.05 50.64
CA TYR A 27 -25.29 -4.97 51.60
C TYR A 27 -26.72 -4.96 52.16
N ALA A 28 -27.74 -5.10 51.29
CA ALA A 28 -29.14 -5.14 51.69
C ALA A 28 -29.49 -6.34 52.59
N ALA A 29 -28.76 -7.46 52.44
CA ALA A 29 -28.88 -8.65 53.29
C ALA A 29 -28.16 -8.51 54.66
N GLY A 30 -27.54 -7.36 54.95
CA GLY A 30 -26.85 -7.11 56.22
C GLY A 30 -25.44 -7.69 56.30
N ASN A 31 -24.89 -8.21 55.20
CA ASN A 31 -23.54 -8.74 55.15
C ASN A 31 -22.53 -7.61 54.91
N VAL A 32 -22.15 -6.91 55.98
CA VAL A 32 -21.26 -5.72 55.92
C VAL A 32 -19.78 -6.09 55.95
N SER A 33 -19.43 -7.31 56.42
CA SER A 33 -18.06 -7.82 56.45
C SER A 33 -17.77 -8.71 55.24
N VAL A 34 -16.54 -8.62 54.73
CA VAL A 34 -16.02 -9.55 53.72
C VAL A 34 -16.06 -10.98 54.28
N SER A 35 -16.63 -11.91 53.52
CA SER A 35 -16.75 -13.29 53.99
C SER A 35 -15.36 -13.94 54.18
N SER A 36 -15.17 -14.57 55.34
CA SER A 36 -14.01 -15.40 55.65
C SER A 36 -14.14 -16.83 55.12
N ASN A 37 -15.30 -17.19 54.53
CA ASN A 37 -15.53 -18.51 53.95
C ASN A 37 -15.09 -18.54 52.48
N ASN A 38 -14.21 -19.47 52.13
CA ASN A 38 -13.70 -19.65 50.77
C ASN A 38 -14.80 -20.06 49.76
N GLN A 39 -15.89 -20.70 50.21
CA GLN A 39 -16.99 -21.09 49.30
C GLN A 39 -17.74 -19.88 48.71
N ASP A 40 -17.85 -18.79 49.46
CA ASP A 40 -18.56 -17.58 49.01
C ASP A 40 -17.79 -16.90 47.87
N TRP A 41 -16.45 -16.94 47.93
CA TRP A 41 -15.57 -16.49 46.85
C TRP A 41 -15.66 -17.36 45.60
N GLY A 42 -15.85 -18.68 45.78
CA GLY A 42 -16.14 -19.59 44.67
C GLY A 42 -17.47 -19.26 43.99
N GLY A 43 -18.51 -18.95 44.78
CA GLY A 43 -19.82 -18.52 44.28
C GLY A 43 -19.76 -17.17 43.55
N PHE A 44 -19.05 -16.18 44.11
CA PHE A 44 -18.79 -14.91 43.45
C PHE A 44 -18.04 -15.09 42.13
N GLY A 45 -16.96 -15.87 42.14
CA GLY A 45 -16.19 -16.17 40.94
C GLY A 45 -17.02 -16.86 39.85
N SER A 46 -17.91 -17.78 40.23
CA SER A 46 -18.83 -18.43 39.31
C SER A 46 -19.87 -17.47 38.73
N TYR A 47 -20.45 -16.59 39.55
CA TYR A 47 -21.38 -15.55 39.11
C TYR A 47 -20.73 -14.56 38.14
N ILE A 48 -19.59 -13.98 38.54
CA ILE A 48 -18.81 -13.05 37.70
C ILE A 48 -18.34 -13.76 36.43
N GLY A 49 -17.84 -14.98 36.53
CA GLY A 49 -17.45 -15.79 35.37
C GLY A 49 -18.62 -16.02 34.42
N GLY A 50 -19.80 -16.37 34.93
CA GLY A 50 -20.99 -16.61 34.11
C GLY A 50 -21.50 -15.37 33.38
N VAL A 51 -21.44 -14.19 34.01
CA VAL A 51 -21.97 -12.95 33.44
C VAL A 51 -20.93 -12.20 32.59
N ILE A 52 -19.68 -12.14 33.05
CA ILE A 52 -18.61 -11.36 32.39
C ILE A 52 -17.93 -12.16 31.28
N ALA A 53 -17.78 -13.49 31.39
CA ALA A 53 -17.05 -14.27 30.39
C ALA A 53 -17.64 -14.17 28.97
N PRO A 54 -18.98 -14.19 28.76
CA PRO A 54 -19.55 -13.98 27.43
C PRO A 54 -19.23 -12.60 26.86
N ALA A 55 -19.33 -11.54 27.68
CA ALA A 55 -19.01 -10.17 27.27
C ALA A 55 -17.52 -10.00 26.95
N ALA A 56 -16.64 -10.62 27.74
CA ALA A 56 -15.19 -10.63 27.52
C ALA A 56 -14.82 -11.40 26.24
N SER A 57 -15.48 -12.53 25.99
CA SER A 57 -15.30 -13.32 24.77
C SER A 57 -15.70 -12.55 23.51
N LEU A 58 -16.82 -11.81 23.55
CA LEU A 58 -17.24 -10.95 22.44
C LEU A 58 -16.26 -9.79 22.20
N LEU A 59 -15.77 -9.15 23.27
CA LEU A 59 -14.76 -8.10 23.14
C LEU A 59 -13.46 -8.65 22.54
N ALA A 60 -13.00 -9.81 23.02
CA ALA A 60 -11.81 -10.47 22.49
C ALA A 60 -12.00 -10.82 21.00
N GLY A 61 -13.14 -11.40 20.62
CA GLY A 61 -13.46 -11.69 19.22
C GLY A 61 -13.46 -10.44 18.33
N TYR A 62 -14.02 -9.33 18.84
CA TYR A 62 -13.99 -8.03 18.13
C TYR A 62 -12.57 -7.49 17.95
N LEU A 63 -11.73 -7.55 19.00
CA LEU A 63 -10.33 -7.12 18.93
C LEU A 63 -9.53 -7.96 17.94
N VAL A 64 -9.71 -9.28 17.96
CA VAL A 64 -9.10 -10.22 17.03
C VAL A 64 -9.53 -9.90 15.59
N TYR A 65 -10.82 -9.67 15.35
CA TYR A 65 -11.32 -9.27 14.04
C TYR A 65 -10.67 -7.97 13.54
N LYS A 66 -10.62 -6.93 14.39
CA LYS A 66 -9.94 -5.66 14.08
C LYS A 66 -8.46 -5.87 13.74
N SER A 67 -7.78 -6.72 14.52
CA SER A 67 -6.37 -7.07 14.29
C SER A 67 -6.19 -7.76 12.95
N PHE A 68 -7.04 -8.73 12.59
CA PHE A 68 -6.97 -9.41 11.30
C PHE A 68 -7.22 -8.46 10.13
N ALA A 69 -8.20 -7.58 10.22
CA ALA A 69 -8.48 -6.60 9.17
C ALA A 69 -7.29 -5.63 8.97
N SER A 70 -6.68 -5.17 10.06
CA SER A 70 -5.49 -4.32 10.01
C SER A 70 -4.29 -5.06 9.41
N ASN A 71 -4.00 -6.28 9.89
CA ASN A 71 -2.90 -7.10 9.37
C ASN A 71 -3.06 -7.43 7.90
N ALA A 72 -4.27 -7.79 7.46
CA ALA A 72 -4.54 -8.08 6.05
C ALA A 72 -4.29 -6.86 5.16
N HIS A 73 -4.64 -5.66 5.62
CA HIS A 73 -4.35 -4.42 4.90
C HIS A 73 -2.84 -4.13 4.85
N GLN A 74 -2.13 -4.25 5.97
CA GLN A 74 -0.67 -4.10 6.01
C GLN A 74 0.04 -5.11 5.10
N GLN A 75 -0.43 -6.36 5.07
CA GLN A 75 0.12 -7.39 4.18
C GLN A 75 -0.09 -7.05 2.70
N LYS A 76 -1.27 -6.52 2.32
CA LYS A 76 -1.51 -6.02 0.95
C LYS A 76 -0.55 -4.88 0.58
N LEU A 77 -0.32 -3.94 1.49
CA LEU A 77 0.64 -2.85 1.29
C LEU A 77 2.07 -3.37 1.10
N LEU A 78 2.50 -4.33 1.94
CA LEU A 78 3.82 -4.94 1.83
C LEU A 78 4.01 -5.67 0.49
N LEU A 79 3.04 -6.49 0.09
CA LEU A 79 3.08 -7.22 -1.18
C LEU A 79 3.12 -6.28 -2.39
N ALA A 80 2.35 -5.19 -2.35
CA ALA A 80 2.38 -4.17 -3.39
C ALA A 80 3.77 -3.48 -3.46
N ARG A 81 4.33 -3.10 -2.31
CA ARG A 81 5.66 -2.48 -2.24
C ARG A 81 6.77 -3.41 -2.74
N GLU A 82 6.73 -4.68 -2.35
CA GLU A 82 7.71 -5.69 -2.82
C GLU A 82 7.60 -5.92 -4.33
N SER A 83 6.37 -6.00 -4.84
CA SER A 83 6.12 -6.15 -6.28
C SER A 83 6.67 -4.96 -7.07
N ILE A 84 6.44 -3.73 -6.58
CA ILE A 84 6.96 -2.50 -7.17
C ILE A 84 8.50 -2.47 -7.10
N SER A 85 9.11 -2.81 -5.96
CA SER A 85 10.57 -2.85 -5.82
C SER A 85 11.22 -3.88 -6.75
N ARG A 86 10.55 -5.02 -6.98
CA ARG A 86 10.99 -6.01 -7.97
C ARG A 86 10.90 -5.45 -9.39
N LEU A 87 9.81 -4.76 -9.74
CA LEU A 87 9.66 -4.12 -11.05
C LEU A 87 10.70 -3.02 -11.26
N ASP A 88 10.99 -2.22 -10.22
CA ASP A 88 12.07 -1.21 -10.20
C ASP A 88 13.42 -1.84 -10.56
N SER A 89 13.79 -2.90 -9.85
CA SER A 89 15.07 -3.59 -10.05
C SER A 89 15.17 -4.19 -11.46
N VAL A 90 14.08 -4.76 -11.98
CA VAL A 90 14.04 -5.30 -13.34
C VAL A 90 14.17 -4.19 -14.38
N LEU A 91 13.52 -3.05 -14.17
CA LEU A 91 13.60 -1.91 -15.08
C LEU A 91 15.02 -1.31 -15.09
N GLU A 92 15.61 -1.07 -13.93
CA GLU A 92 17.01 -0.60 -13.83
C GLU A 92 17.97 -1.55 -14.54
N LYS A 93 17.86 -2.87 -14.27
CA LYS A 93 18.69 -3.87 -14.95
C LYS A 93 18.52 -3.84 -16.47
N LYS A 94 17.31 -3.58 -16.97
CA LYS A 94 17.07 -3.48 -18.43
C LYS A 94 17.65 -2.20 -19.03
N LEU A 95 17.62 -1.09 -18.29
CA LEU A 95 18.20 0.17 -18.73
C LEU A 95 19.73 0.15 -18.72
N ASP A 96 20.31 -0.58 -17.77
CA ASP A 96 21.76 -0.71 -17.62
C ASP A 96 22.33 -1.92 -18.39
N ALA A 97 21.46 -2.78 -18.94
CA ALA A 97 21.89 -3.91 -19.76
C ALA A 97 22.61 -3.43 -21.02
N PRO A 98 23.68 -4.13 -21.43
CA PRO A 98 24.43 -3.79 -22.62
C PRO A 98 23.56 -4.01 -23.87
N PHE A 99 23.57 -3.03 -24.76
CA PHE A 99 22.91 -3.09 -26.05
C PHE A 99 23.78 -3.87 -27.03
N ASN A 100 23.47 -5.15 -27.23
CA ASN A 100 24.31 -6.07 -28.02
C ASN A 100 23.89 -6.15 -29.50
N ASN A 101 23.28 -5.10 -30.05
CA ASN A 101 22.84 -5.08 -31.44
C ASN A 101 23.65 -4.04 -32.22
N ASP A 102 24.28 -4.48 -33.31
CA ASP A 102 25.13 -3.61 -34.14
C ASP A 102 24.34 -2.65 -35.03
N CYS A 103 23.00 -2.62 -34.93
CA CYS A 103 22.13 -1.81 -35.78
C CYS A 103 22.32 -0.29 -35.65
N LEU A 104 23.01 0.17 -34.61
CA LEU A 104 23.33 1.58 -34.36
C LEU A 104 24.83 1.90 -34.52
N GLY A 105 25.62 0.92 -34.97
CA GLY A 105 27.08 1.03 -35.10
C GLY A 105 27.85 0.40 -33.93
N ALA A 106 29.12 0.05 -34.19
CA ALA A 106 29.98 -0.65 -33.23
C ALA A 106 30.27 0.17 -31.96
N GLU A 107 30.15 1.49 -32.02
CA GLU A 107 30.38 2.40 -30.89
C GLU A 107 29.31 2.32 -29.79
N TYR A 108 28.09 1.90 -30.15
CA TYR A 108 26.98 1.70 -29.20
C TYR A 108 26.79 0.24 -28.80
N CYS A 109 27.49 -0.69 -29.45
CA CYS A 109 27.45 -2.10 -29.09
C CYS A 109 28.12 -2.30 -27.72
N GLY A 110 27.42 -2.98 -26.81
CA GLY A 110 27.87 -3.19 -25.44
C GLY A 110 27.65 -2.01 -24.49
N GLN A 111 27.21 -0.85 -24.98
CA GLN A 111 26.86 0.30 -24.12
C GLN A 111 25.53 0.08 -23.41
N PRO A 112 25.32 0.65 -22.21
CA PRO A 112 24.04 0.58 -21.52
C PRO A 112 22.89 1.13 -22.39
N LEU A 113 21.73 0.48 -22.38
CA LEU A 113 20.55 0.93 -23.13
C LEU A 113 20.18 2.40 -22.81
N ARG A 114 20.41 2.84 -21.56
CA ARG A 114 20.24 4.24 -21.16
C ARG A 114 21.06 5.20 -22.03
N VAL A 115 22.33 4.90 -22.31
CA VAL A 115 23.20 5.74 -23.15
C VAL A 115 22.66 5.78 -24.58
N VAL A 116 22.25 4.63 -25.11
CA VAL A 116 21.66 4.52 -26.46
C VAL A 116 20.39 5.35 -26.59
N ILE A 117 19.49 5.31 -25.59
CA ILE A 117 18.27 6.14 -25.57
C ILE A 117 18.62 7.63 -25.60
N TYR A 118 19.66 8.06 -24.89
CA TYR A 118 20.09 9.46 -24.90
C TYR A 118 20.61 9.88 -26.28
N ALA A 119 21.49 9.08 -26.89
CA ALA A 119 22.03 9.36 -28.23
C ALA A 119 20.91 9.45 -29.29
N LEU A 120 19.98 8.50 -29.29
CA LEU A 120 18.81 8.50 -30.18
C LEU A 120 17.92 9.72 -29.96
N SER A 121 17.67 10.07 -28.70
CA SER A 121 16.83 11.22 -28.35
C SER A 121 17.46 12.57 -28.76
N ASN A 122 18.78 12.67 -28.65
CA ASN A 122 19.57 13.83 -29.06
C ASN A 122 19.81 13.90 -30.58
N GLN A 123 19.33 12.92 -31.35
CA GLN A 123 19.52 12.83 -32.81
C GLN A 123 20.99 12.63 -33.22
N GLU A 124 21.82 12.09 -32.31
CA GLU A 124 23.20 11.71 -32.60
C GLU A 124 23.24 10.46 -33.51
N VAL A 125 22.19 9.63 -33.47
CA VAL A 125 22.03 8.42 -34.28
C VAL A 125 20.63 8.38 -34.90
N ALA A 126 20.53 7.89 -36.13
CA ALA A 126 19.25 7.68 -36.79
C ALA A 126 18.45 6.54 -36.13
N THR A 127 17.17 6.77 -35.90
CA THR A 127 16.25 5.74 -35.39
C THR A 127 15.90 4.73 -36.47
N SER A 128 15.77 3.46 -36.11
CA SER A 128 15.24 2.40 -36.99
C SER A 128 13.90 1.87 -36.49
N GLU A 129 13.11 1.27 -37.39
CA GLU A 129 11.80 0.69 -37.03
C GLU A 129 11.93 -0.38 -35.92
N GLY A 130 12.97 -1.21 -35.97
CA GLY A 130 13.24 -2.23 -34.95
C GLY A 130 13.53 -1.63 -33.57
N VAL A 131 14.32 -0.55 -33.53
CA VAL A 131 14.62 0.19 -32.30
C VAL A 131 13.35 0.83 -31.74
N ASN A 132 12.55 1.47 -32.59
CA ASN A 132 11.29 2.09 -32.17
C ASN A 132 10.31 1.06 -31.58
N LYS A 133 10.16 -0.12 -32.20
CA LYS A 133 9.35 -1.22 -31.65
C LYS A 133 9.87 -1.71 -30.31
N GLY A 134 11.19 -1.80 -30.14
CA GLY A 134 11.83 -2.19 -28.89
C GLY A 134 11.56 -1.19 -27.76
N ILE A 135 11.79 0.11 -28.03
CA ILE A 135 11.53 1.20 -27.08
C ILE A 135 10.04 1.28 -26.75
N LEU A 136 9.15 1.13 -27.74
CA LEU A 136 7.70 1.12 -27.53
C LEU A 136 7.25 -0.05 -26.64
N SER A 137 7.88 -1.22 -26.77
CA SER A 137 7.65 -2.37 -25.87
C SER A 137 8.11 -2.08 -24.44
N LEU A 138 9.27 -1.42 -24.28
CA LEU A 138 9.76 -1.00 -22.97
C LEU A 138 8.82 0.02 -22.32
N LEU A 139 8.39 1.04 -23.05
CA LEU A 139 7.41 2.03 -22.61
C LEU A 139 6.08 1.41 -22.18
N HIS A 140 5.58 0.42 -22.93
CA HIS A 140 4.37 -0.31 -22.56
C HIS A 140 4.53 -1.03 -21.20
N ASN A 141 5.67 -1.67 -20.96
CA ASN A 141 5.96 -2.30 -19.66
C ASN A 141 6.05 -1.27 -18.52
N ILE A 142 6.62 -0.09 -18.80
CA ILE A 142 6.67 1.02 -17.82
C ILE A 142 5.26 1.51 -17.52
N ALA A 143 4.37 1.63 -18.51
CA ALA A 143 2.98 2.01 -18.29
C ALA A 143 2.24 1.01 -17.37
N ILE A 144 2.43 -0.30 -17.56
CA ILE A 144 1.90 -1.34 -16.66
C ILE A 144 2.46 -1.18 -15.23
N MET A 145 3.76 -0.88 -15.09
CA MET A 145 4.37 -0.61 -13.79
C MET A 145 3.75 0.62 -13.11
N THR A 146 3.51 1.70 -13.86
CA THR A 146 2.88 2.91 -13.31
C THR A 146 1.44 2.68 -12.84
N GLU A 147 0.72 1.77 -13.48
CA GLU A 147 -0.61 1.34 -13.00
C GLU A 147 -0.52 0.63 -11.64
N SER A 148 0.50 -0.23 -11.47
CA SER A 148 0.77 -0.89 -10.18
C SER A 148 1.14 0.11 -9.08
N ILE A 149 1.94 1.13 -9.42
CA ILE A 149 2.33 2.22 -8.50
C ILE A 149 1.10 3.06 -8.12
N ARG A 150 0.27 3.44 -9.09
CA ARG A 150 -0.98 4.18 -8.83
C ARG A 150 -1.88 3.41 -7.87
N TYR A 151 -2.02 2.10 -8.06
CA TYR A 151 -2.80 1.26 -7.15
C TYR A 151 -2.23 1.27 -5.73
N TYR A 152 -0.91 1.17 -5.59
CA TYR A 152 -0.24 1.25 -4.29
C TYR A 152 -0.44 2.60 -3.60
N ILE A 153 -0.29 3.71 -4.33
CA ILE A 153 -0.59 5.06 -3.82
C ILE A 153 -2.04 5.15 -3.34
N GLY A 154 -2.98 4.57 -4.10
CA GLY A 154 -4.39 4.49 -3.70
C GLY A 154 -4.60 3.70 -2.40
N LEU A 155 -3.89 2.59 -2.20
CA LEU A 155 -3.94 1.84 -0.95
C LEU A 155 -3.38 2.64 0.25
N LEU A 156 -2.32 3.42 0.04
CA LEU A 156 -1.76 4.30 1.07
C LEU A 156 -2.76 5.38 1.49
N GLY A 157 -3.47 5.99 0.53
CA GLY A 157 -4.50 6.98 0.81
C GLY A 157 -5.74 6.41 1.51
N ALA A 158 -6.05 5.12 1.29
CA ALA A 158 -7.18 4.44 1.93
C ALA A 158 -6.89 3.98 3.37
N HIS A 159 -5.67 4.21 3.89
CA HIS A 159 -5.31 3.79 5.23
C HIS A 159 -6.11 4.62 6.26
N PRO A 160 -6.86 4.00 7.18
CA PRO A 160 -7.72 4.71 8.12
C PRO A 160 -6.88 5.28 9.26
N SER A 161 -6.06 6.28 8.99
CA SER A 161 -5.50 7.12 10.05
C SER A 161 -6.43 8.32 10.24
N THR A 162 -6.86 8.52 11.48
CA THR A 162 -7.70 9.65 11.90
C THR A 162 -6.94 10.97 11.95
N GLU A 163 -5.69 10.99 11.51
CA GLU A 163 -4.81 12.16 11.44
C GLU A 163 -4.48 12.45 9.98
N ASN A 164 -4.45 13.72 9.62
CA ASN A 164 -4.49 14.27 8.26
C ASN A 164 -3.27 13.97 7.36
N ASP A 165 -2.50 12.91 7.62
CA ASP A 165 -1.21 12.64 6.97
C ASP A 165 -1.24 11.47 5.96
N ASN A 166 -2.41 11.12 5.42
CA ASN A 166 -2.51 9.94 4.53
C ASN A 166 -1.99 10.21 3.10
N HIS A 167 -1.80 11.48 2.71
CA HIS A 167 -1.43 11.84 1.33
C HIS A 167 0.08 12.01 1.12
N TRP A 168 0.83 12.50 2.13
CA TRP A 168 2.24 12.84 1.95
C TRP A 168 3.10 11.65 1.53
N LEU A 169 2.78 10.43 1.99
CA LEU A 169 3.55 9.24 1.63
C LEU A 169 3.30 8.82 0.17
N GLY A 170 2.06 8.97 -0.31
CA GLY A 170 1.72 8.76 -1.71
C GLY A 170 2.40 9.79 -2.62
N ASP A 171 2.44 11.05 -2.18
CA ASP A 171 3.09 12.14 -2.89
C ASP A 171 4.63 12.00 -2.89
N LEU A 172 5.21 11.54 -1.78
CA LEU A 172 6.63 11.21 -1.69
C LEU A 172 7.00 10.09 -2.67
N GLU A 173 6.22 9.02 -2.69
CA GLU A 173 6.45 7.92 -3.63
C GLU A 173 6.34 8.42 -5.07
N LYS A 174 5.28 9.16 -5.41
CA LYS A 174 5.14 9.78 -6.74
C LYS A 174 6.38 10.61 -7.10
N SER A 175 6.87 11.44 -6.19
CA SER A 175 8.05 12.30 -6.40
C SER A 175 9.31 11.49 -6.71
N TYR A 176 9.53 10.38 -6.00
CA TYR A 176 10.65 9.46 -6.28
C TYR A 176 10.59 8.89 -7.71
N TRP A 177 9.42 8.44 -8.17
CA TRP A 177 9.29 7.89 -9.53
C TRP A 177 9.47 8.95 -10.62
N ILE A 178 8.96 10.17 -10.38
CA ILE A 178 9.18 11.32 -11.27
C ILE A 178 10.67 11.60 -11.37
N GLU A 179 11.37 11.78 -10.25
CA GLU A 179 12.80 12.10 -10.24
C GLU A 179 13.63 11.02 -10.96
N LYS A 180 13.31 9.75 -10.73
CA LYS A 180 14.09 8.63 -11.25
C LYS A 180 13.86 8.34 -12.74
N TYR A 181 12.61 8.40 -13.22
CA TYR A 181 12.26 7.86 -14.53
C TYR A 181 11.60 8.83 -15.51
N SER A 182 11.09 9.98 -15.07
CA SER A 182 10.36 10.90 -15.97
C SER A 182 11.22 11.33 -17.17
N ALA A 183 12.50 11.66 -16.94
CA ALA A 183 13.41 12.15 -17.97
C ALA A 183 13.64 11.11 -19.07
N ILE A 184 13.97 9.87 -18.70
CA ILE A 184 14.21 8.80 -19.68
C ILE A 184 12.92 8.39 -20.39
N CYS A 185 11.79 8.36 -19.69
CA CYS A 185 10.50 8.03 -20.27
C CYS A 185 10.05 9.06 -21.30
N SER A 186 10.19 10.35 -20.99
CA SER A 186 9.88 11.44 -21.92
C SER A 186 10.71 11.36 -23.20
N ARG A 187 12.00 11.02 -23.07
CA ARG A 187 12.89 10.80 -24.22
C ARG A 187 12.45 9.61 -25.07
N MET A 188 12.09 8.49 -24.43
CA MET A 188 11.57 7.32 -25.13
C MET A 188 10.27 7.64 -25.88
N VAL A 189 9.34 8.38 -25.27
CA VAL A 189 8.09 8.82 -25.91
C VAL A 189 8.39 9.68 -27.13
N ARG A 190 9.37 10.61 -27.03
CA ARG A 190 9.81 11.43 -28.17
C ARG A 190 10.41 10.61 -29.32
N ILE A 191 11.11 9.51 -29.02
CA ILE A 191 11.69 8.62 -30.03
C ILE A 191 10.59 7.85 -30.78
N VAL A 192 9.62 7.28 -30.08
CA VAL A 192 8.59 6.43 -30.69
C VAL A 192 7.39 7.21 -31.23
N GLY A 193 7.18 8.44 -30.76
CA GLY A 193 6.02 9.26 -31.06
C GLY A 193 4.86 9.02 -30.09
N LEU A 194 4.21 10.10 -29.66
CA LEU A 194 3.10 10.07 -28.70
C LEU A 194 1.93 9.23 -29.22
N SER A 195 1.54 9.39 -30.47
CA SER A 195 0.41 8.66 -31.07
C SER A 195 0.60 7.14 -31.04
N SER A 196 1.80 6.66 -31.38
CA SER A 196 2.12 5.21 -31.36
C SER A 196 2.19 4.66 -29.93
N PHE A 197 2.56 5.51 -28.96
CA PHE A 197 2.52 5.14 -27.56
C PHE A 197 1.09 5.03 -27.04
N GLU A 198 0.24 6.04 -27.31
CA GLU A 198 -1.15 6.07 -26.88
C GLU A 198 -1.98 4.93 -27.49
N GLU A 199 -1.77 4.60 -28.78
CA GLU A 199 -2.49 3.51 -29.45
C GLU A 199 -2.24 2.14 -28.81
N LYS A 200 -1.07 1.94 -28.19
CA LYS A 200 -0.69 0.67 -27.56
C LYS A 200 -1.19 0.53 -26.12
N LEU A 201 -1.72 1.59 -25.52
CA LEU A 201 -2.10 1.62 -24.11
C LEU A 201 -3.61 1.57 -23.90
N SER A 202 -4.02 0.96 -22.79
CA SER A 202 -5.37 1.19 -22.28
C SER A 202 -5.47 2.60 -21.69
N THR A 203 -6.70 3.14 -21.63
CA THR A 203 -6.96 4.46 -21.02
C THR A 203 -6.46 4.55 -19.57
N GLU A 204 -6.59 3.46 -18.81
CA GLU A 204 -6.12 3.40 -17.42
C GLU A 204 -4.59 3.39 -17.30
N GLN A 205 -3.90 2.72 -18.23
CA GLN A 205 -2.44 2.71 -18.29
C GLN A 205 -1.89 4.09 -18.65
N LEU A 206 -2.47 4.75 -19.65
CA LEU A 206 -2.08 6.10 -20.05
C LEU A 206 -2.29 7.10 -18.91
N ARG A 207 -3.46 7.04 -18.26
CA ARG A 207 -3.76 7.87 -17.08
C ARG A 207 -2.77 7.62 -15.94
N SER A 208 -2.45 6.35 -15.67
CA SER A 208 -1.49 5.99 -14.61
C SER A 208 -0.10 6.50 -14.93
N PHE A 209 0.33 6.36 -16.19
CA PHE A 209 1.61 6.85 -16.66
C PHE A 209 1.73 8.36 -16.51
N GLN A 210 0.72 9.11 -16.96
CA GLN A 210 0.67 10.58 -16.79
C GLN A 210 0.63 10.98 -15.31
N MET A 211 -0.16 10.28 -14.48
CA MET A 211 -0.26 10.59 -13.05
C MET A 211 1.04 10.35 -12.29
N VAL A 212 1.77 9.28 -12.61
CA VAL A 212 2.97 8.84 -11.88
C VAL A 212 4.24 9.48 -12.45
N LEU A 213 4.33 9.65 -13.77
CA LEU A 213 5.55 10.10 -14.46
C LEU A 213 5.41 11.43 -15.21
N GLY A 214 4.19 11.98 -15.34
CA GLY A 214 3.93 13.16 -16.17
C GLY A 214 4.48 14.49 -15.64
N GLY A 215 4.92 14.57 -14.38
CA GLY A 215 5.44 15.81 -13.78
C GLY A 215 4.47 17.01 -13.87
N ASP A 216 4.98 18.23 -13.59
CA ASP A 216 4.22 19.50 -13.74
C ASP A 216 4.15 20.01 -15.18
N ASN A 217 4.97 19.47 -16.09
CA ASN A 217 5.08 19.96 -17.46
C ASN A 217 4.20 19.19 -18.47
N GLY A 218 3.53 18.12 -18.05
CA GLY A 218 2.88 17.21 -18.98
C GLY A 218 3.91 16.50 -19.89
N LEU A 219 3.47 15.43 -20.54
CA LEU A 219 4.24 14.79 -21.62
C LEU A 219 4.33 15.71 -22.84
#